data_AF-A0A4Y9XND2-F1
#
_entry.id   AF-A0A4Y9XND2-F1
#
_cell.length_a   1.000
_cell.length_b   1.000
_cell.length_c   1.000
_cell.angle_alpha   90.00
_cell.angle_beta   90.00
_cell.angle_gamma   90.00
#
_symmetry.space_group_name_H-M   'P 1'
#
loop_
_entity.id
_entity.type
_entity.pdbx_description
1 polymer ?
#
loop_
_entity_poly.entity_id
_entity_poly.type
_entity_poly.pdbx_seq_one_letter_code
_entity_poly.pdbx_strand_id
1 'polypeptide(L)'
;MARPKVVVTRNLGAEAMRLLDRSDLDVVAWHSETQPCDKKWLYDNIPGATGILLLFSEKVDQEFLDAAGPTLKVVSTMSVGYEHIDVKALAQRGIKLGYTPDVLTEAAGFLGFGRIAQSTLARLLPFGFTRALYTGNPSSQPKPARDAEMHAKYASQGLAEFRRVDIAELARESDVVFVLAPGEPSTYHVVNEEFLRVMKKTAVLVNTSRGSLVDSEALAKACREGWISGAAWMSWRVSPMSRRITRL
;
A
#
# COMPACT_ATOMS: atom_id res chain seq x y z
N MET A 1 -1.43 24.18 31.24
CA MET A 1 -2.27 24.47 30.05
C MET A 1 -3.25 23.32 29.87
N ALA A 2 -4.43 23.58 29.30
CA ALA A 2 -5.34 22.48 28.92
C ALA A 2 -4.66 21.62 27.84
N ARG A 3 -4.84 20.28 27.93
CA ARG A 3 -4.29 19.34 26.95
C ARG A 3 -5.01 19.55 25.60
N PRO A 4 -4.29 19.61 24.46
CA PRO A 4 -4.93 19.67 23.15
C PRO A 4 -5.80 18.44 22.92
N LYS A 5 -7.07 18.67 22.61
CA LYS A 5 -8.01 17.60 22.25
C LYS A 5 -7.72 17.13 20.83
N VAL A 6 -7.55 15.81 20.67
CA VAL A 6 -7.35 15.15 19.37
C VAL A 6 -8.46 14.14 19.16
N VAL A 7 -9.22 14.29 18.08
CA VAL A 7 -10.29 13.35 17.73
C VAL A 7 -9.81 12.41 16.65
N VAL A 8 -10.02 11.10 16.83
CA VAL A 8 -9.68 10.06 15.86
C VAL A 8 -10.95 9.33 15.44
N THR A 9 -11.36 9.46 14.18
CA THR A 9 -12.65 8.92 13.70
C THR A 9 -12.62 7.41 13.44
N ARG A 10 -11.44 6.79 13.58
CA ARG A 10 -11.22 5.37 13.36
C ARG A 10 -10.13 4.82 14.27
N ASN A 11 -10.31 3.61 14.81
CA ASN A 11 -9.18 2.90 15.40
C ASN A 11 -8.20 2.47 14.30
N LEU A 12 -6.96 2.94 14.36
CA LEU A 12 -5.94 2.71 13.33
C LEU A 12 -5.04 1.49 13.63
N GLY A 13 -5.45 0.65 14.58
CA GLY A 13 -4.67 -0.48 15.06
C GLY A 13 -3.65 -0.11 16.13
N ALA A 14 -3.16 -1.12 16.86
CA ALA A 14 -2.39 -0.93 18.08
C ALA A 14 -1.10 -0.12 17.92
N GLU A 15 -0.42 -0.23 16.77
CA GLU A 15 0.84 0.47 16.52
C GLU A 15 0.63 1.98 16.31
N ALA A 16 -0.31 2.36 15.44
CA ALA A 16 -0.65 3.75 15.19
C ALA A 16 -1.25 4.42 16.43
N MET A 17 -2.16 3.73 17.13
CA MET A 17 -2.78 4.26 18.35
C MET A 17 -1.76 4.49 19.48
N ARG A 18 -0.69 3.69 19.56
CA ARG A 18 0.40 3.90 20.54
C ARG A 18 1.15 5.22 20.32
N LEU A 19 1.25 5.72 19.09
CA LEU A 19 1.86 7.02 18.81
C LEU A 19 1.03 8.20 19.35
N LEU A 20 -0.28 7.98 19.52
CA LEU A 20 -1.21 8.94 20.10
C LEU A 20 -1.34 8.82 21.62
N ASP A 21 -0.82 7.74 22.21
CA ASP A 21 -0.77 7.52 23.67
C ASP A 21 0.32 8.41 24.31
N ARG A 22 0.03 9.71 24.36
CA ARG A 22 0.90 10.73 24.93
C ARG A 22 0.18 11.48 26.04
N SER A 23 0.84 11.64 27.18
CA SER A 23 0.27 12.29 28.38
C SER A 23 -0.11 13.76 28.17
N ASP A 24 0.46 14.42 27.16
CA ASP A 24 0.18 15.80 26.81
C ASP A 24 -1.04 15.99 25.91
N LEU A 25 -1.63 14.92 25.38
CA LEU A 25 -2.83 14.96 24.53
C LEU A 25 -4.08 14.49 25.30
N ASP A 26 -5.23 14.96 24.85
CA ASP A 26 -6.54 14.43 25.23
C ASP A 26 -7.16 13.75 24.00
N VAL A 27 -6.97 12.43 23.89
CA VAL A 27 -7.35 11.67 22.69
C VAL A 27 -8.75 11.08 22.85
N VAL A 28 -9.64 11.42 21.93
CA VAL A 28 -10.99 10.87 21.81
C VAL A 28 -11.06 10.05 20.53
N ALA A 29 -11.13 8.73 20.65
CA ALA A 29 -11.05 7.82 19.51
C ALA A 29 -12.31 6.95 19.37
N TRP A 30 -12.74 6.76 18.13
CA TRP A 30 -13.75 5.74 17.80
C TRP A 30 -13.16 4.34 17.99
N HIS A 31 -13.96 3.42 18.54
CA HIS A 31 -13.47 2.12 19.00
C HIS A 31 -13.18 1.11 17.86
N SER A 32 -13.87 1.24 16.72
CA SER A 32 -13.85 0.21 15.67
C SER A 32 -12.73 0.46 14.66
N GLU A 33 -12.05 -0.62 14.25
CA GLU A 33 -11.08 -0.59 13.14
C GLU A 33 -11.78 -0.69 11.78
N THR A 34 -12.95 -1.34 11.74
CA THR A 34 -13.62 -1.70 10.47
C THR A 34 -14.87 -0.88 10.18
N GLN A 35 -15.52 -0.31 11.20
CA GLN A 35 -16.76 0.47 11.05
C GLN A 35 -16.56 1.98 11.25
N PRO A 36 -17.09 2.82 10.35
CA PRO A 36 -17.04 4.28 10.53
C PRO A 36 -17.74 4.71 11.79
N CYS A 37 -17.23 5.77 12.42
CA CYS A 37 -18.00 6.46 13.43
C CYS A 37 -19.29 6.96 12.82
N ASP A 38 -20.39 6.85 13.57
CA ASP A 38 -21.64 7.41 13.12
C ASP A 38 -21.59 8.95 13.17
N LYS A 39 -22.42 9.60 12.36
CA LYS A 39 -22.46 11.07 12.26
C LYS A 39 -22.77 11.71 13.63
N LYS A 40 -23.59 11.08 14.47
CA LYS A 40 -23.92 11.64 15.77
C LYS A 40 -22.69 11.66 16.68
N TRP A 41 -21.98 10.55 16.80
CA TRP A 41 -20.74 10.48 17.57
C TRP A 41 -19.72 11.49 17.07
N LEU A 42 -19.54 11.62 15.76
CA LEU A 42 -18.59 12.59 15.20
C LEU A 42 -18.91 14.02 15.66
N TYR A 43 -20.14 14.47 15.49
CA TYR A 43 -20.54 15.84 15.81
C TYR A 43 -20.65 16.10 17.32
N ASP A 44 -20.84 15.06 18.14
CA ASP A 44 -20.74 15.18 19.60
C ASP A 44 -19.28 15.36 20.06
N ASN A 45 -18.29 14.89 19.28
CA ASN A 45 -16.89 14.81 19.72
C ASN A 45 -15.94 15.80 19.04
N ILE A 46 -16.20 16.28 17.82
CA ILE A 46 -15.35 17.29 17.16
C ILE A 46 -15.35 18.69 17.80
N PRO A 47 -16.39 19.16 18.52
CA PRO A 47 -16.34 20.49 19.14
C PRO A 47 -15.15 20.64 20.09
N GLY A 48 -14.40 21.73 19.93
CA GLY A 48 -13.24 22.06 20.75
C GLY A 48 -11.97 21.25 20.42
N ALA A 49 -11.99 20.44 19.35
CA ALA A 49 -10.79 19.74 18.90
C ALA A 49 -9.70 20.72 18.48
N THR A 50 -8.45 20.40 18.80
CA THR A 50 -7.26 21.08 18.27
C THR A 50 -6.74 20.39 17.02
N GLY A 51 -6.85 19.06 16.97
CA GLY A 51 -6.52 18.24 15.81
C GLY A 51 -7.56 17.16 15.58
N ILE A 52 -7.83 16.84 14.32
CA ILE A 52 -8.71 15.72 13.94
C ILE A 52 -7.98 14.81 12.96
N LEU A 53 -7.91 13.52 13.27
CA LEU A 53 -7.40 12.46 12.40
C LEU A 53 -8.58 11.64 11.87
N LEU A 54 -8.75 11.63 10.56
CA LEU A 54 -9.91 11.02 9.89
C LEU A 54 -9.54 10.15 8.69
N LEU A 55 -10.54 9.48 8.13
CA LEU A 55 -10.41 8.71 6.89
C LEU A 55 -11.32 9.34 5.80
N PHE A 56 -11.24 8.80 4.59
CA PHE A 56 -12.06 9.23 3.45
C PHE A 56 -13.59 9.08 3.65
N SER A 57 -14.04 8.42 4.73
CA SER A 57 -15.45 8.26 5.06
C SER A 57 -16.11 9.52 5.61
N GLU A 58 -15.33 10.48 6.13
CA GLU A 58 -15.85 11.73 6.69
C GLU A 58 -15.68 12.87 5.69
N LYS A 59 -16.74 13.65 5.45
CA LYS A 59 -16.66 14.85 4.61
C LYS A 59 -16.32 16.06 5.47
N VAL A 60 -15.26 16.77 5.10
CA VAL A 60 -14.80 18.00 5.78
C VAL A 60 -15.24 19.20 4.95
N ASP A 61 -16.47 19.63 5.17
CA ASP A 61 -17.06 20.82 4.57
C ASP A 61 -17.33 21.91 5.62
N GLN A 62 -18.02 22.98 5.25
CA GLN A 62 -18.28 24.12 6.15
C GLN A 62 -19.04 23.69 7.41
N GLU A 63 -20.01 22.77 7.31
CA GLU A 63 -20.78 22.26 8.46
C GLU A 63 -19.86 21.56 9.46
N PHE A 64 -18.95 20.72 8.97
CA PHE A 64 -17.94 20.06 9.81
C PHE A 64 -17.01 21.09 10.50
N LEU A 65 -16.53 22.08 9.75
CA LEU A 65 -15.59 23.08 10.28
C LEU A 65 -16.25 24.02 11.29
N ASP A 66 -17.52 24.33 11.11
CA ASP A 66 -18.32 25.12 12.06
C ASP A 66 -18.56 24.34 13.35
N ALA A 67 -18.88 23.05 13.25
CA ALA A 67 -19.08 22.19 14.40
C ALA A 67 -17.79 21.96 15.21
N ALA A 68 -16.64 21.82 14.55
CA ALA A 68 -15.35 21.68 15.23
C ALA A 68 -14.97 22.95 16.01
N GLY A 69 -15.33 24.12 15.47
CA GLY A 69 -15.12 25.42 16.11
C GLY A 69 -13.71 26.00 15.92
N PRO A 70 -13.44 27.17 16.52
CA PRO A 70 -12.27 28.00 16.22
C PRO A 70 -10.95 27.45 16.79
N THR A 71 -11.00 26.40 17.61
CA THR A 71 -9.80 25.79 18.21
C THR A 71 -9.07 24.85 17.26
N LEU A 72 -9.73 24.43 16.17
CA LEU A 72 -9.18 23.48 15.22
C LEU A 72 -7.98 24.09 14.49
N LYS A 73 -6.82 23.42 14.56
CA LYS A 73 -5.57 23.87 13.93
C LYS A 73 -5.09 22.94 12.82
N VAL A 74 -5.48 21.66 12.88
CA VAL A 74 -5.05 20.66 11.92
C VAL A 74 -6.14 19.63 11.67
N VAL A 75 -6.35 19.29 10.40
CA VAL A 75 -7.08 18.10 9.95
C VAL A 75 -6.06 17.20 9.25
N SER A 76 -5.98 15.95 9.66
CA SER A 76 -5.14 14.94 9.00
C SER A 76 -6.01 13.81 8.47
N THR A 77 -5.79 13.39 7.24
CA THR A 77 -6.48 12.24 6.65
C THR A 77 -5.51 11.08 6.42
N MET A 78 -5.92 9.87 6.80
CA MET A 78 -5.20 8.64 6.43
C MET A 78 -5.64 8.21 5.02
N SER A 79 -5.27 9.02 4.04
CA SER A 79 -5.56 8.80 2.62
C SER A 79 -4.60 9.60 1.74
N VAL A 80 -4.40 9.11 0.51
CA VAL A 80 -3.64 9.81 -0.54
C VAL A 80 -4.49 10.92 -1.15
N GLY A 81 -5.72 10.59 -1.56
CA GLY A 81 -6.72 11.56 -2.00
C GLY A 81 -7.28 12.36 -0.82
N TYR A 82 -7.66 13.61 -1.07
CA TYR A 82 -8.25 14.54 -0.11
C TYR A 82 -9.47 15.29 -0.69
N GLU A 83 -10.15 14.69 -1.67
CA GLU A 83 -11.33 15.24 -2.34
C GLU A 83 -12.53 15.39 -1.40
N HIS A 84 -12.57 14.60 -0.34
CA HIS A 84 -13.56 14.71 0.76
C HIS A 84 -13.33 15.93 1.65
N ILE A 85 -12.28 16.72 1.41
CA ILE A 85 -11.89 17.87 2.22
C ILE A 85 -11.95 19.15 1.40
N ASP A 86 -12.70 20.15 1.88
CA ASP A 86 -12.69 21.50 1.31
C ASP A 86 -11.41 22.23 1.72
N VAL A 87 -10.36 22.05 0.92
CA VAL A 87 -9.04 22.66 1.13
C VAL A 87 -9.10 24.19 1.15
N LYS A 88 -10.03 24.80 0.41
CA LYS A 88 -10.19 26.27 0.39
C LYS A 88 -10.77 26.74 1.72
N ALA A 89 -11.76 26.03 2.26
CA ALA A 89 -12.34 26.33 3.56
C ALA A 89 -11.31 26.19 4.69
N LEU A 90 -10.46 25.15 4.65
CA LEU A 90 -9.36 24.99 5.60
C LEU A 90 -8.38 26.17 5.53
N ALA A 91 -7.96 26.56 4.32
CA ALA A 91 -7.02 27.64 4.12
C ALA A 91 -7.57 28.99 4.62
N GLN A 92 -8.85 29.29 4.37
CA GLN A 92 -9.53 30.50 4.85
C GLN A 92 -9.55 30.59 6.39
N ARG A 93 -9.59 29.44 7.07
CA ARG A 93 -9.61 29.35 8.55
C ARG A 93 -8.21 29.16 9.15
N GLY A 94 -7.16 29.12 8.34
CA GLY A 94 -5.78 28.87 8.81
C GLY A 94 -5.53 27.46 9.35
N ILE A 95 -6.36 26.50 8.95
CA ILE A 95 -6.27 25.10 9.41
C ILE A 95 -5.31 24.35 8.49
N LYS A 96 -4.33 23.66 9.06
CA LYS A 96 -3.36 22.85 8.31
C LYS A 96 -3.98 21.53 7.86
N LEU A 97 -3.61 21.07 6.67
CA LEU A 97 -3.97 19.74 6.17
C LEU A 97 -2.75 18.81 6.22
N GLY A 98 -2.91 17.67 6.88
CA GLY A 98 -2.04 16.50 6.75
C GLY A 98 -2.71 15.44 5.88
N TYR A 99 -1.94 14.81 5.00
CA TYR A 99 -2.37 13.65 4.23
C TYR A 99 -1.16 12.75 4.02
N THR A 100 -1.34 11.58 3.41
CA THR A 100 -0.26 10.61 3.22
C THR A 100 0.14 10.54 1.74
N PRO A 101 0.78 11.59 1.17
CA PRO A 101 1.34 11.47 -0.17
C PRO A 101 2.37 10.35 -0.17
N ASP A 102 2.46 9.62 -1.28
CA ASP A 102 3.54 8.64 -1.53
C ASP A 102 3.55 7.40 -0.62
N VAL A 103 2.53 7.16 0.21
CA VAL A 103 2.40 5.95 1.07
C VAL A 103 1.88 4.72 0.28
N LEU A 104 1.98 4.74 -1.04
CA LEU A 104 1.67 3.60 -1.91
C LEU A 104 2.96 2.88 -2.28
N THR A 105 2.86 1.59 -2.62
CA THR A 105 3.99 0.78 -3.07
C THR A 105 4.82 1.52 -4.12
N GLU A 106 6.10 1.74 -3.83
CA GLU A 106 6.98 2.45 -4.76
C GLU A 106 7.37 1.54 -5.93
N ALA A 107 7.71 0.28 -5.66
CA ALA A 107 8.32 -0.62 -6.63
C ALA A 107 7.45 -1.85 -6.96
N ALA A 108 6.97 -1.92 -8.20
CA ALA A 108 6.44 -3.14 -8.81
C ALA A 108 7.57 -3.95 -9.45
N GLY A 109 7.79 -5.16 -8.94
CA GLY A 109 8.66 -6.16 -9.54
C GLY A 109 7.89 -7.08 -10.48
N PHE A 110 8.36 -7.24 -11.71
CA PHE A 110 7.80 -8.16 -12.68
C PHE A 110 8.79 -9.29 -12.97
N LEU A 111 8.51 -10.49 -12.46
CA LEU A 111 9.23 -11.68 -12.88
C LEU A 111 8.71 -12.06 -14.26
N GLY A 112 9.42 -11.62 -15.32
CA GLY A 112 8.99 -11.69 -16.72
C GLY A 112 8.17 -10.46 -17.18
N PHE A 113 8.68 -9.75 -18.21
CA PHE A 113 8.04 -8.53 -18.74
C PHE A 113 7.44 -8.66 -20.16
N GLY A 114 6.44 -9.55 -20.24
CA GLY A 114 5.64 -9.77 -21.45
C GLY A 114 4.46 -8.79 -21.61
N ARG A 115 3.48 -9.16 -22.43
CA ARG A 115 2.26 -8.34 -22.67
C ARG A 115 1.38 -8.20 -21.42
N ILE A 116 1.30 -9.26 -20.61
CA ILE A 116 0.54 -9.23 -19.36
C ILE A 116 1.20 -8.25 -18.40
N ALA A 117 2.51 -8.32 -18.20
CA ALA A 117 3.25 -7.40 -17.32
C ALA A 117 3.09 -5.94 -17.75
N GLN A 118 3.17 -5.63 -19.04
CA GLN A 118 2.92 -4.27 -19.55
C GLN A 118 1.49 -3.78 -19.25
N SER A 119 0.51 -4.66 -19.38
CA SER A 119 -0.89 -4.37 -19.07
C SER A 119 -1.12 -4.18 -17.56
N THR A 120 -0.43 -4.97 -16.74
CA THR A 120 -0.43 -4.83 -15.28
C THR A 120 0.20 -3.50 -14.88
N LEU A 121 1.40 -3.16 -15.39
CA LEU A 121 2.05 -1.88 -15.11
C LEU A 121 1.13 -0.70 -15.43
N ALA A 122 0.52 -0.67 -16.61
CA ALA A 122 -0.40 0.41 -16.99
C ALA A 122 -1.60 0.56 -16.02
N ARG A 123 -2.02 -0.52 -15.35
CA ARG A 123 -3.09 -0.50 -14.35
C ARG A 123 -2.59 -0.11 -12.96
N LEU A 124 -1.30 -0.28 -12.67
CA LEU A 124 -0.70 0.06 -11.38
C LEU A 124 -0.33 1.54 -11.27
N LEU A 125 0.01 2.21 -12.37
CA LEU A 125 0.41 3.63 -12.35
C LEU A 125 -0.63 4.55 -11.69
N PRO A 126 -1.94 4.42 -11.95
CA PRO A 126 -2.96 5.21 -11.25
C PRO A 126 -3.03 4.94 -9.74
N PHE A 127 -2.48 3.82 -9.26
CA PHE A 127 -2.34 3.50 -7.83
C PHE A 127 -1.00 3.96 -7.26
N GLY A 128 -0.31 4.90 -7.90
CA GLY A 128 0.87 5.56 -7.33
C GLY A 128 2.19 4.79 -7.41
N PHE A 129 2.25 3.69 -8.18
CA PHE A 129 3.51 3.00 -8.42
C PHE A 129 4.44 3.84 -9.29
N THR A 130 5.60 4.21 -8.77
CA THR A 130 6.57 5.09 -9.45
C THR A 130 7.77 4.34 -10.01
N ARG A 131 8.02 3.11 -9.57
CA ARG A 131 9.16 2.29 -9.99
C ARG A 131 8.68 0.94 -10.52
N ALA A 132 9.22 0.52 -11.66
CA ALA A 132 8.95 -0.77 -12.26
C ALA A 132 10.26 -1.48 -12.59
N LEU A 133 10.49 -2.58 -11.87
CA LEU A 133 11.65 -3.44 -12.02
C LEU A 133 11.23 -4.72 -12.73
N TYR A 134 12.04 -5.25 -13.62
CA TYR A 134 11.68 -6.49 -14.29
C TYR A 134 12.85 -7.42 -14.58
N THR A 135 12.56 -8.71 -14.64
CA THR A 135 13.52 -9.72 -15.14
C THR A 135 13.17 -10.14 -16.57
N GLY A 136 14.21 -10.34 -17.38
CA GLY A 136 14.12 -10.92 -18.72
C GLY A 136 14.48 -12.40 -18.71
N ASN A 137 14.28 -13.08 -19.84
CA ASN A 137 14.85 -14.41 -20.03
C ASN A 137 16.40 -14.31 -19.90
N PRO A 138 17.07 -15.20 -19.14
CA PRO A 138 18.53 -15.16 -18.98
C PRO A 138 19.31 -15.15 -20.29
N SER A 139 18.79 -15.84 -21.32
CA SER A 139 19.39 -15.90 -22.66
C SER A 139 19.08 -14.68 -23.53
N SER A 140 18.19 -13.78 -23.09
CA SER A 140 17.84 -12.57 -23.83
C SER A 140 18.79 -11.42 -23.48
N GLN A 141 19.37 -10.79 -24.51
CA GLN A 141 20.18 -9.59 -24.30
C GLN A 141 19.31 -8.41 -23.79
N PRO A 142 19.88 -7.51 -22.96
CA PRO A 142 19.24 -6.25 -22.61
C PRO A 142 18.81 -5.48 -23.86
N LYS A 143 17.67 -4.78 -23.79
CA LYS A 143 17.14 -3.99 -24.92
C LYS A 143 16.93 -2.53 -24.49
N PRO A 144 18.01 -1.74 -24.32
CA PRO A 144 17.92 -0.39 -23.75
C PRO A 144 16.95 0.54 -24.50
N ALA A 145 16.87 0.43 -25.83
CA ALA A 145 15.94 1.22 -26.62
C ALA A 145 14.47 0.92 -26.29
N ARG A 146 14.11 -0.35 -26.10
CA ARG A 146 12.76 -0.76 -25.67
C ARG A 146 12.46 -0.25 -24.26
N ASP A 147 13.46 -0.32 -23.37
CA ASP A 147 13.28 0.10 -21.98
C ASP A 147 13.09 1.62 -21.89
N ALA A 148 13.86 2.39 -22.66
CA ALA A 148 13.70 3.84 -22.78
C ALA A 148 12.33 4.22 -23.37
N GLU A 149 11.86 3.49 -24.39
CA GLU A 149 10.53 3.70 -24.97
C GLU A 149 9.41 3.43 -23.95
N MET A 150 9.52 2.32 -23.20
CA MET A 150 8.55 1.98 -22.16
C MET A 150 8.55 3.01 -21.03
N HIS A 151 9.73 3.47 -20.60
CA HIS A 151 9.83 4.53 -19.60
C HIS A 151 9.18 5.81 -20.09
N ALA A 152 9.55 6.29 -21.28
CA ALA A 152 9.02 7.52 -21.88
C ALA A 152 7.50 7.47 -22.04
N LYS A 153 6.95 6.31 -22.43
CA LYS A 153 5.51 6.09 -22.58
C LYS A 153 4.71 6.34 -21.29
N TYR A 154 5.29 6.02 -20.14
CA TYR A 154 4.60 6.07 -18.84
C TYR A 154 5.14 7.15 -17.90
N ALA A 155 6.17 7.90 -18.29
CA ALA A 155 6.75 8.97 -17.48
C ALA A 155 5.72 10.05 -17.11
N SER A 156 4.85 10.44 -18.04
CA SER A 156 3.77 11.41 -17.78
C SER A 156 2.67 10.88 -16.86
N GLN A 157 2.64 9.56 -16.61
CA GLN A 157 1.72 8.89 -15.69
C GLN A 157 2.38 8.58 -14.34
N GLY A 158 3.54 9.18 -14.05
CA GLY A 158 4.22 9.07 -12.75
C GLY A 158 5.29 7.99 -12.67
N LEU A 159 5.61 7.28 -13.77
CA LEU A 159 6.69 6.30 -13.76
C LEU A 159 8.07 7.00 -13.72
N ALA A 160 8.68 7.02 -12.54
CA ALA A 160 9.99 7.60 -12.30
C ALA A 160 11.13 6.67 -12.74
N GLU A 161 10.98 5.35 -12.57
CA GLU A 161 12.02 4.36 -12.89
C GLU A 161 11.45 3.16 -13.64
N PHE A 162 12.10 2.77 -14.73
CA PHE A 162 11.84 1.52 -15.44
C PHE A 162 13.17 0.85 -15.80
N ARG A 163 13.46 -0.32 -15.22
CA ARG A 163 14.74 -1.00 -15.49
C ARG A 163 14.67 -2.52 -15.41
N ARG A 164 15.53 -3.15 -16.22
CA ARG A 164 15.81 -4.58 -16.13
C ARG A 164 16.80 -4.84 -14.99
N VAL A 165 16.51 -5.85 -14.17
CA VAL A 165 17.31 -6.25 -13.00
C VAL A 165 17.53 -7.76 -13.00
N ASP A 166 18.43 -8.23 -12.13
CA ASP A 166 18.53 -9.65 -11.82
C ASP A 166 17.47 -10.10 -10.80
N ILE A 167 17.40 -11.40 -10.54
CA ILE A 167 16.38 -12.00 -9.66
C ILE A 167 16.53 -11.55 -8.20
N ALA A 168 17.77 -11.45 -7.71
CA ALA A 168 18.05 -11.10 -6.32
C ALA A 168 17.70 -9.62 -6.05
N GLU A 169 18.05 -8.75 -7.00
CA GLU A 169 17.70 -7.34 -6.96
C GLU A 169 16.19 -7.12 -7.09
N LEU A 170 15.51 -7.87 -7.97
CA LEU A 170 14.05 -7.86 -8.07
C LEU A 170 13.40 -8.17 -6.71
N ALA A 171 13.84 -9.24 -6.05
CA ALA A 171 13.31 -9.67 -4.76
C ALA A 171 13.53 -8.61 -3.67
N ARG A 172 14.74 -8.07 -3.58
CA ARG A 172 15.15 -7.12 -2.54
C ARG A 172 14.43 -5.77 -2.63
N GLU A 173 14.20 -5.27 -3.85
CA GLU A 173 13.73 -3.90 -4.05
C GLU A 173 12.22 -3.76 -4.22
N SER A 174 11.53 -4.81 -4.63
CA SER A 174 10.09 -4.75 -4.93
C SER A 174 9.24 -4.79 -3.66
N ASP A 175 8.21 -3.94 -3.55
CA ASP A 175 7.18 -4.12 -2.52
C ASP A 175 6.06 -5.03 -3.00
N VAL A 176 5.84 -5.14 -4.31
CA VAL A 176 4.97 -6.18 -4.88
C VAL A 176 5.69 -6.88 -6.01
N VAL A 177 5.78 -8.21 -5.94
CA VAL A 177 6.35 -9.05 -7.01
C VAL A 177 5.23 -9.77 -7.75
N PHE A 178 5.06 -9.46 -9.02
CA PHE A 178 4.17 -10.15 -9.95
C PHE A 178 4.92 -11.26 -10.69
N VAL A 179 4.53 -12.51 -10.45
CA VAL A 179 5.08 -13.68 -11.14
C VAL A 179 4.33 -13.89 -12.46
N LEU A 180 4.92 -13.43 -13.56
CA LEU A 180 4.31 -13.38 -14.90
C LEU A 180 5.17 -14.06 -15.98
N ALA A 181 6.25 -14.71 -15.60
CA ALA A 181 7.12 -15.44 -16.51
C ALA A 181 6.46 -16.75 -16.96
N PRO A 182 6.81 -17.23 -18.17
CA PRO A 182 6.38 -18.56 -18.61
C PRO A 182 6.93 -19.64 -17.69
N GLY A 183 6.16 -20.72 -17.53
CA GLY A 183 6.62 -21.93 -16.83
C GLY A 183 7.48 -22.78 -17.75
N GLU A 184 8.78 -22.79 -17.48
CA GLU A 184 9.82 -23.51 -18.21
C GLU A 184 10.74 -24.23 -17.19
N PRO A 185 11.55 -25.22 -17.60
CA PRO A 185 12.52 -25.85 -16.70
C PRO A 185 13.47 -24.84 -16.04
N SER A 186 13.85 -23.79 -16.76
CA SER A 186 14.71 -22.70 -16.29
C SER A 186 14.05 -21.77 -15.26
N THR A 187 12.71 -21.75 -15.19
CA THR A 187 11.95 -20.93 -14.24
C THR A 187 11.29 -21.76 -13.14
N TYR A 188 11.59 -23.06 -13.07
CA TYR A 188 11.09 -23.95 -12.04
C TYR A 188 11.61 -23.53 -10.67
N HIS A 189 10.69 -23.27 -9.72
CA HIS A 189 10.99 -22.79 -8.38
C HIS A 189 11.93 -21.56 -8.36
N VAL A 190 11.84 -20.71 -9.39
CA VAL A 190 12.61 -19.45 -9.44
C VAL A 190 12.29 -18.54 -8.24
N VAL A 191 11.08 -18.63 -7.70
CA VAL A 191 10.73 -18.07 -6.39
C VAL A 191 10.89 -19.18 -5.35
N ASN A 192 12.07 -19.25 -4.74
CA ASN A 192 12.44 -20.22 -3.71
C ASN A 192 12.59 -19.55 -2.32
N GLU A 193 13.07 -20.30 -1.31
CA GLU A 193 13.31 -19.74 0.03
C GLU A 193 14.30 -18.57 0.01
N GLU A 194 15.36 -18.63 -0.80
CA GLU A 194 16.35 -17.55 -0.90
C GLU A 194 15.71 -16.26 -1.44
N PHE A 195 14.91 -16.36 -2.51
CA PHE A 195 14.14 -15.25 -3.05
C PHE A 195 13.25 -14.62 -1.98
N LEU A 196 12.48 -15.45 -1.26
CA LEU A 196 11.52 -14.98 -0.26
C LEU A 196 12.19 -14.37 0.97
N ARG A 197 13.38 -14.83 1.35
CA ARG A 197 14.11 -14.32 2.52
C ARG A 197 14.65 -12.92 2.32
N VAL A 198 15.02 -12.56 1.10
CA VAL A 198 15.60 -11.24 0.79
C VAL A 198 14.54 -10.19 0.45
N MET A 199 13.28 -10.60 0.31
CA MET A 199 12.17 -9.67 0.13
C MET A 199 11.97 -8.78 1.36
N LYS A 200 11.36 -7.61 1.15
CA LYS A 200 10.92 -6.76 2.25
C LYS A 200 9.86 -7.50 3.06
N LYS A 201 9.88 -7.34 4.39
CA LYS A 201 8.84 -7.90 5.28
C LYS A 201 7.43 -7.44 4.92
N THR A 202 7.31 -6.23 4.38
CA THR A 202 6.05 -5.63 3.92
C THR A 202 5.63 -6.10 2.53
N ALA A 203 6.48 -6.86 1.82
CA ALA A 203 6.24 -7.16 0.42
C ALA A 203 5.12 -8.18 0.22
N VAL A 204 4.48 -8.11 -0.95
CA VAL A 204 3.43 -9.04 -1.38
C VAL A 204 3.86 -9.78 -2.64
N LEU A 205 3.66 -11.10 -2.67
CA LEU A 205 3.88 -11.93 -3.85
C LEU A 205 2.55 -12.21 -4.56
N VAL A 206 2.48 -11.96 -5.87
CA VAL A 206 1.28 -12.22 -6.69
C VAL A 206 1.61 -13.17 -7.83
N ASN A 207 1.13 -14.41 -7.79
CA ASN A 207 1.33 -15.38 -8.85
C ASN A 207 0.04 -15.62 -9.67
N THR A 208 0.06 -15.18 -10.92
CA THR A 208 -1.02 -15.43 -11.90
C THR A 208 -0.55 -16.22 -13.12
N SER A 209 0.68 -16.77 -13.09
CA SER A 209 1.25 -17.55 -14.19
C SER A 209 1.05 -19.06 -14.00
N ARG A 210 2.06 -19.75 -13.44
CA ARG A 210 2.04 -21.20 -13.19
C ARG A 210 2.55 -21.45 -11.77
N GLY A 211 1.98 -22.46 -11.13
CA GLY A 211 2.39 -22.79 -9.77
C GLY A 211 3.80 -23.35 -9.66
N SER A 212 4.34 -23.92 -10.73
CA SER A 212 5.70 -24.45 -10.80
C SER A 212 6.81 -23.40 -10.70
N LEU A 213 6.49 -22.10 -10.80
CA LEU A 213 7.50 -21.04 -10.66
C LEU A 213 7.85 -20.76 -9.21
N VAL A 214 7.00 -21.17 -8.26
CA VAL A 214 7.16 -20.83 -6.86
C VAL A 214 7.18 -22.11 -6.03
N ASP A 215 8.19 -22.22 -5.19
CA ASP A 215 8.28 -23.27 -4.20
C ASP A 215 7.18 -23.06 -3.14
N SER A 216 6.20 -23.97 -3.15
CA SER A 216 5.00 -23.86 -2.31
C SER A 216 5.31 -24.09 -0.83
N GLU A 217 6.32 -24.90 -0.50
CA GLU A 217 6.71 -25.15 0.89
C GLU A 217 7.45 -23.93 1.45
N ALA A 218 8.37 -23.37 0.66
CA ALA A 218 9.07 -22.15 1.01
C ALA A 218 8.09 -20.98 1.19
N LEU A 219 7.12 -20.83 0.29
CA LEU A 219 6.10 -19.77 0.41
C LEU A 219 5.23 -19.95 1.65
N ALA A 220 4.76 -21.17 1.92
CA ALA A 220 3.96 -21.45 3.10
C ALA A 220 4.74 -21.17 4.39
N LYS A 221 6.04 -21.47 4.41
CA LYS A 221 6.95 -21.14 5.51
C LYS A 221 7.14 -19.63 5.64
N ALA A 222 7.38 -18.92 4.53
CA ALA A 222 7.53 -17.47 4.50
C ALA A 222 6.32 -16.73 5.09
N CYS A 223 5.10 -17.15 4.75
CA CYS A 223 3.88 -16.57 5.31
C CYS A 223 3.73 -16.88 6.80
N ARG A 224 4.06 -18.11 7.24
CA ARG A 224 3.97 -18.49 8.67
C ARG A 224 4.99 -17.76 9.54
N GLU A 225 6.19 -17.55 9.02
CA GLU A 225 7.30 -16.92 9.74
C GLU A 225 7.38 -15.40 9.53
N GLY A 226 6.49 -14.82 8.71
CA GLY A 226 6.42 -13.37 8.48
C GLY A 226 7.63 -12.82 7.71
N TRP A 227 8.19 -13.58 6.77
CA TRP A 227 9.24 -13.06 5.88
C TRP A 227 8.69 -12.06 4.86
N ILE A 228 7.41 -12.22 4.50
CA ILE A 228 6.64 -11.33 3.63
C ILE A 228 5.25 -11.06 4.23
N SER A 229 4.59 -10.01 3.78
CA SER A 229 3.29 -9.56 4.31
C SER A 229 2.13 -10.42 3.82
N GLY A 230 2.21 -10.91 2.58
CA GLY A 230 1.18 -11.76 2.04
C GLY A 230 1.49 -12.33 0.67
N ALA A 231 0.67 -13.27 0.23
CA ALA A 231 0.75 -13.85 -1.10
C ALA A 231 -0.65 -14.07 -1.70
N ALA A 232 -0.80 -13.76 -2.98
CA ALA A 232 -2.01 -14.02 -3.76
C ALA A 232 -1.70 -14.95 -4.94
N TRP A 233 -2.59 -15.90 -5.23
CA TRP A 233 -2.30 -16.96 -6.19
C TRP A 233 -3.53 -17.48 -6.93
N MET A 234 -3.41 -17.69 -8.25
CA MET A 234 -4.55 -18.02 -9.12
C MET A 234 -4.85 -19.53 -9.31
N SER A 235 -3.89 -20.46 -9.16
CA SER A 235 -4.19 -21.91 -9.23
C SER A 235 -3.49 -22.79 -8.19
N TRP A 236 -4.29 -23.57 -7.45
CA TRP A 236 -3.85 -24.66 -6.59
C TRP A 236 -3.83 -25.99 -7.35
N ARG A 237 -2.81 -26.85 -7.13
CA ARG A 237 -3.04 -28.30 -7.13
C ARG A 237 -3.51 -28.66 -5.72
N VAL A 238 -4.74 -29.15 -5.61
CA VAL A 238 -5.33 -29.55 -4.32
C VAL A 238 -4.59 -30.78 -3.80
N SER A 239 -3.88 -30.64 -2.69
CA SER A 239 -3.55 -31.74 -1.76
C SER A 239 -4.19 -31.38 -0.41
N PRO A 240 -4.77 -32.33 0.36
CA PRO A 240 -5.95 -32.10 1.21
C PRO A 240 -5.81 -31.22 2.48
N MET A 241 -4.77 -30.38 2.63
CA MET A 241 -4.35 -29.88 3.94
C MET A 241 -4.47 -28.35 4.17
N SER A 242 -5.23 -27.58 3.38
CA SER A 242 -5.09 -26.12 3.34
C SER A 242 -6.30 -25.26 3.79
N ARG A 243 -7.03 -25.64 4.84
CA ARG A 243 -8.08 -24.78 5.43
C ARG A 243 -7.59 -23.52 6.19
N ARG A 244 -6.29 -23.20 6.22
CA ARG A 244 -5.74 -22.15 7.11
C ARG A 244 -5.17 -20.88 6.44
N ILE A 245 -5.13 -20.76 5.12
CA ILE A 245 -4.44 -19.62 4.47
C ILE A 245 -5.38 -18.47 4.03
N THR A 246 -6.70 -18.68 3.99
CA THR A 246 -7.66 -17.66 3.52
C THR A 246 -8.31 -16.82 4.63
N ARG A 247 -7.79 -16.87 5.87
CA ARG A 247 -8.24 -15.99 6.96
C ARG A 247 -7.05 -15.55 7.81
N LEU A 248 -6.34 -14.55 7.31
CA LEU A 248 -5.61 -13.56 8.10
C LEU A 248 -5.99 -12.20 7.55
#